data_AF-A0A532F4I1-F1
#
_entry.id   AF-A0A532F4I1-F1
#
_cell.length_a   1.000
_cell.length_b   1.000
_cell.length_c   1.000
_cell.angle_alpha   90.00
_cell.angle_beta   90.00
_cell.angle_gamma   90.00
#
_symmetry.space_group_name_H-M   'P 1'
#
loop_
_entity.id
_entity.type
_entity.pdbx_description
1 polymer ?
#
loop_
_entity_poly.entity_id
_entity_poly.type
_entity_poly.pdbx_seq_one_letter_code
_entity_poly.pdbx_strand_id
1 'polypeptide(L)'
;MLHRHQTIWRFAPAIIICLILLALGSGTRAQAGEPIQDLEVFVRAGCPHCETAKAFLKELQRERPAVRITMYDVVEDSAARQRLAGLASERGIANIGVPTFLIGTELIVGFLSAETTGIEIRTQLDRLNQDTTPHPAVEGIHTTWFGELRVKDLGLPLFTIVIGLLDGFNPCAMWVLLFLLSLLVNLQDRRKMALIAGTFVLVSGLVYFAFMAAWLNMFLLIGFSRPVQVGLGGIALFVGAVNVKDFFALHHGITLSIPESAKPGLYARVRGILQAEHLAGAMAGIVALAGLVNLVELLCTAGFPALYTQILTLQPMPSWEYYGYLGLYNLAYIFDDSLMVTIAVVTLSHRKLQERAGRWLKLTSGLVMVGLSAVLLLQPKWLM
;
A
#
# COMPACT_ATOMS: atom_id res chain seq x y z
N MET A 1 47.16 -10.98 -16.84
CA MET A 1 46.23 -9.83 -16.75
C MET A 1 45.15 -10.06 -15.68
N LEU A 2 45.50 -10.10 -14.38
CA LEU A 2 44.53 -10.48 -13.32
C LEU A 2 44.50 -9.54 -12.08
N HIS A 3 45.32 -8.48 -12.06
CA HIS A 3 45.42 -7.59 -10.89
C HIS A 3 44.60 -6.28 -10.97
N ARG A 4 43.99 -5.95 -12.12
CA ARG A 4 43.42 -4.60 -12.37
C ARG A 4 41.98 -4.38 -11.89
N HIS A 5 41.27 -5.44 -11.45
CA HIS A 5 39.84 -5.34 -11.06
C HIS A 5 39.59 -5.13 -9.55
N GLN A 6 40.59 -5.28 -8.68
CA GLN A 6 40.38 -5.18 -7.22
C GLN A 6 40.37 -3.75 -6.67
N THR A 7 40.85 -2.75 -7.42
CA THR A 7 40.93 -1.36 -6.95
C THR A 7 39.61 -0.59 -7.04
N ILE A 8 38.74 -0.92 -8.00
CA ILE A 8 37.45 -0.21 -8.21
C ILE A 8 36.48 -0.42 -7.04
N TRP A 9 36.48 -1.63 -6.44
CA TRP A 9 35.61 -1.97 -5.31
C TRP A 9 35.99 -1.31 -3.98
N ARG A 10 37.18 -0.70 -3.87
CA ARG A 10 37.62 -0.03 -2.63
C ARG A 10 37.12 1.41 -2.46
N PHE A 11 36.74 2.08 -3.56
CA PHE A 11 36.31 3.48 -3.52
C PHE A 11 34.79 3.69 -3.67
N ALA A 12 34.06 2.65 -4.13
CA ALA A 12 32.61 2.67 -4.20
C ALA A 12 31.89 3.12 -2.89
N PRO A 13 32.21 2.60 -1.69
CA PRO A 13 31.53 3.04 -0.48
C PRO A 13 31.84 4.50 -0.11
N ALA A 14 33.06 4.98 -0.37
CA ALA A 14 33.45 6.36 -0.08
C ALA A 14 32.72 7.38 -0.99
N ILE A 15 32.52 7.04 -2.26
CA ILE A 15 31.76 7.88 -3.21
C ILE A 15 30.28 7.90 -2.83
N ILE A 16 29.70 6.76 -2.43
CA ILE A 16 28.31 6.68 -1.96
C ILE A 16 28.11 7.51 -0.68
N ILE A 17 29.01 7.41 0.30
CA ILE A 17 28.96 8.20 1.55
C ILE A 17 29.11 9.71 1.25
N CYS A 18 29.99 10.09 0.32
CA CYS A 18 30.16 11.50 -0.07
C CYS A 18 28.90 12.07 -0.76
N LEU A 19 28.25 11.30 -1.64
CA LEU A 19 26.99 11.68 -2.27
C LEU A 19 25.83 11.78 -1.27
N ILE A 20 25.76 10.88 -0.28
CA ILE A 20 24.77 10.97 0.82
C ILE A 20 24.98 12.23 1.67
N LEU A 21 26.24 12.60 1.96
CA LEU A 21 26.55 13.81 2.73
C LEU A 21 26.27 15.11 1.94
N LEU A 22 26.45 15.11 0.62
CA LEU A 22 26.08 16.23 -0.25
C LEU A 22 24.54 16.39 -0.37
N ALA A 23 23.78 15.29 -0.35
CA ALA A 23 22.31 15.33 -0.38
C ALA A 23 21.67 15.89 0.90
N LEU A 24 22.36 15.81 2.04
CA LEU A 24 21.89 16.33 3.34
C LEU A 24 21.97 17.86 3.48
N GLY A 25 22.58 18.57 2.52
CA GLY A 25 22.83 20.02 2.61
C GLY A 25 21.73 20.95 2.09
N SER A 26 20.71 20.44 1.40
CA SER A 26 19.76 21.26 0.63
C SER A 26 18.42 21.48 1.35
N GLY A 27 18.45 22.20 2.47
CA GLY A 27 17.25 22.61 3.20
C GLY A 27 16.56 23.84 2.61
N THR A 28 15.71 23.67 1.60
CA THR A 28 14.87 24.76 1.07
C THR A 28 13.75 25.10 2.05
N ARG A 29 13.83 26.25 2.73
CA ARG A 29 12.67 26.79 3.48
C ARG A 29 11.67 27.39 2.50
N ALA A 30 10.59 26.66 2.21
CA ALA A 30 9.39 27.24 1.65
C ALA A 30 8.63 28.01 2.74
N GLN A 31 8.30 29.27 2.47
CA GLN A 31 7.55 30.12 3.38
C GLN A 31 6.08 30.14 2.91
N ALA A 32 5.24 29.32 3.53
CA ALA A 32 3.82 29.25 3.21
C ALA A 32 3.08 30.46 3.77
N GLY A 33 2.29 31.15 2.93
CA GLY A 33 1.21 32.01 3.41
C GLY A 33 0.02 31.14 3.84
N GLU A 34 -0.75 31.62 4.82
CA GLU A 34 -1.95 30.90 5.29
C GLU A 34 -2.96 30.72 4.14
N PRO A 35 -3.42 29.49 3.85
CA PRO A 35 -4.46 29.26 2.86
C PRO A 35 -5.79 29.79 3.38
N ILE A 36 -6.48 30.55 2.53
CA ILE A 36 -7.79 31.12 2.85
C ILE A 36 -8.83 30.01 2.80
N GLN A 37 -9.57 29.81 3.89
CA GLN A 37 -10.62 28.80 3.97
C GLN A 37 -11.93 29.35 3.38
N ASP A 38 -12.35 28.87 2.22
CA ASP A 38 -13.63 29.24 1.63
C ASP A 38 -14.77 28.35 2.18
N LEU A 39 -15.80 28.99 2.76
CA LEU A 39 -17.07 28.39 3.18
C LEU A 39 -18.18 28.93 2.29
N GLU A 40 -18.74 28.10 1.41
CA GLU A 40 -19.90 28.47 0.58
C GLU A 40 -21.20 28.06 1.27
N VAL A 41 -22.22 28.94 1.25
CA VAL A 41 -23.51 28.68 1.88
C VAL A 41 -24.66 29.03 0.94
N PHE A 42 -25.42 28.01 0.54
CA PHE A 42 -26.60 28.13 -0.30
C PHE A 42 -27.83 28.36 0.57
N VAL A 43 -28.52 29.48 0.37
CA VAL A 43 -29.68 29.93 1.16
C VAL A 43 -30.86 30.31 0.26
N ARG A 44 -32.01 30.64 0.87
CA ARG A 44 -33.10 31.35 0.18
C ARG A 44 -33.79 32.33 1.12
N ALA A 45 -34.38 33.39 0.58
CA ALA A 45 -35.34 34.24 1.31
C ALA A 45 -36.53 33.41 1.87
N GLY A 46 -37.06 33.81 3.04
CA GLY A 46 -38.22 33.18 3.67
C GLY A 46 -37.98 31.79 4.28
N CYS A 47 -36.71 31.39 4.48
CA CYS A 47 -36.31 30.12 5.06
C CYS A 47 -35.90 30.28 6.54
N PRO A 48 -36.68 29.76 7.52
CA PRO A 48 -36.37 29.96 8.95
C PRO A 48 -34.98 29.46 9.35
N HIS A 49 -34.61 28.24 8.92
CA HIS A 49 -33.29 27.66 9.17
C HIS A 49 -32.14 28.47 8.54
N CYS A 50 -32.40 29.16 7.42
CA CYS A 50 -31.42 30.00 6.75
C CYS A 50 -31.17 31.30 7.53
N GLU A 51 -32.17 31.86 8.20
CA GLU A 51 -31.98 33.02 9.08
C GLU A 51 -31.23 32.64 10.36
N THR A 52 -31.52 31.48 10.96
CA THR A 52 -30.74 30.94 12.09
C THR A 52 -29.27 30.69 11.67
N ALA A 53 -29.04 30.13 10.48
CA ALA A 53 -27.70 29.97 9.92
C ALA A 53 -27.00 31.31 9.70
N LYS A 54 -27.65 32.33 9.13
CA LYS A 54 -27.09 33.68 8.95
C LYS A 54 -26.69 34.33 10.28
N ALA A 55 -27.41 34.07 11.37
CA ALA A 55 -27.03 34.52 12.70
C ALA A 55 -25.73 33.85 13.19
N PHE A 56 -25.67 32.51 13.09
CA PHE A 56 -24.48 31.72 13.42
C PHE A 56 -23.26 32.11 12.56
N LEU A 57 -23.41 32.32 11.25
CA LEU A 57 -22.31 32.69 10.36
C LEU A 57 -21.70 34.06 10.71
N LYS A 58 -22.50 35.00 11.24
CA LYS A 58 -21.99 36.30 11.75
C LYS A 58 -21.16 36.15 13.02
N GLU A 59 -21.48 35.17 13.86
CA GLU A 59 -20.68 34.80 15.03
C GLU A 59 -19.40 34.09 14.59
N LEU A 60 -19.51 33.07 13.73
CA LEU A 60 -18.39 32.32 13.17
C LEU A 60 -17.36 33.21 12.46
N GLN A 61 -17.80 34.23 11.71
CA GLN A 61 -16.90 35.18 11.05
C GLN A 61 -16.10 36.03 12.05
N ARG A 62 -16.63 36.28 13.26
CA ARG A 62 -15.92 36.98 14.35
C ARG A 62 -14.98 36.04 15.09
N GLU A 63 -15.38 34.79 15.30
CA GLU A 63 -14.52 33.74 15.87
C GLU A 63 -13.33 33.40 14.96
N ARG A 64 -13.56 33.39 13.64
CA ARG A 64 -12.61 32.90 12.62
C ARG A 64 -12.50 33.88 11.44
N PRO A 65 -11.78 35.01 11.59
CA PRO A 65 -11.63 36.00 10.52
C PRO A 65 -10.88 35.48 9.28
N ALA A 66 -10.15 34.36 9.39
CA ALA A 66 -9.47 33.71 8.27
C ALA A 66 -10.40 32.89 7.34
N VAL A 67 -11.63 32.60 7.78
CA VAL A 67 -12.64 31.91 6.96
C VAL A 67 -13.36 32.95 6.10
N ARG A 68 -13.36 32.76 4.78
CA ARG A 68 -14.14 33.54 3.83
C ARG A 68 -15.52 32.89 3.65
N ILE A 69 -16.53 33.48 4.26
CA ILE A 69 -17.92 33.01 4.15
C ILE A 69 -18.59 33.68 2.95
N THR A 70 -18.97 32.88 1.94
CA THR A 70 -19.69 33.34 0.74
C THR A 70 -21.11 32.77 0.73
N MET A 71 -22.11 33.64 0.69
CA MET A 71 -23.53 33.25 0.69
C MET A 71 -24.13 33.43 -0.71
N TYR A 72 -24.84 32.41 -1.20
CA TYR A 72 -25.54 32.42 -2.48
C TYR A 72 -27.04 32.17 -2.28
N ASP A 73 -27.91 33.03 -2.80
CA ASP A 73 -29.36 32.80 -2.77
C ASP A 73 -29.81 31.99 -4.00
N VAL A 74 -30.32 30.78 -3.79
CA VAL A 74 -30.69 29.88 -4.89
C VAL A 74 -32.02 30.24 -5.57
N VAL A 75 -32.74 31.26 -5.11
CA VAL A 75 -33.93 31.80 -5.77
C VAL A 75 -33.53 32.94 -6.72
N GLU A 76 -32.64 33.82 -6.30
CA GLU A 76 -32.16 34.95 -7.12
C GLU A 76 -31.07 34.52 -8.11
N ASP A 77 -30.12 33.69 -7.70
CA ASP A 77 -29.00 33.22 -8.53
C ASP A 77 -29.30 31.84 -9.15
N SER A 78 -29.45 31.83 -10.48
CA SER A 78 -29.66 30.62 -11.26
C SER A 78 -28.41 29.74 -11.38
N ALA A 79 -27.20 30.33 -11.34
CA ALA A 79 -25.93 29.60 -11.34
C ALA A 79 -25.69 28.93 -9.97
N ALA A 80 -25.99 29.62 -8.86
CA ALA A 80 -25.96 29.00 -7.53
C ALA A 80 -26.94 27.82 -7.41
N ARG A 81 -28.14 27.94 -7.99
CA ARG A 81 -29.11 26.83 -8.07
C ARG A 81 -28.58 25.65 -8.87
N GLN A 82 -27.94 25.89 -10.02
CA GLN A 82 -27.31 24.85 -10.82
C GLN A 82 -26.12 24.19 -10.10
N ARG A 83 -25.29 24.99 -9.41
CA ARG A 83 -24.17 24.51 -8.57
C ARG A 83 -24.67 23.58 -7.46
N LEU A 84 -25.70 23.99 -6.72
CA LEU A 84 -26.31 23.16 -5.67
C LEU A 84 -26.93 21.86 -6.22
N ALA A 85 -27.60 21.93 -7.39
CA ALA A 85 -28.16 20.76 -8.05
C ALA A 85 -27.08 19.78 -8.56
N GLY A 86 -25.96 20.29 -9.08
CA GLY A 86 -24.79 19.49 -9.45
C GLY A 86 -24.18 18.77 -8.25
N LEU A 87 -23.90 19.51 -7.17
CA LEU A 87 -23.37 18.95 -5.91
C LEU A 87 -24.27 17.86 -5.32
N ALA A 88 -25.59 18.01 -5.43
CA ALA A 88 -26.57 17.00 -5.02
C ALA A 88 -26.55 15.77 -5.93
N SER A 89 -26.50 15.96 -7.26
CA SER A 89 -26.47 14.88 -8.25
C SER A 89 -25.20 14.03 -8.15
N GLU A 90 -24.03 14.66 -7.95
CA GLU A 90 -22.74 13.97 -7.69
C GLU A 90 -22.80 13.03 -6.50
N ARG A 91 -23.63 13.36 -5.50
CA ARG A 91 -23.74 12.64 -4.22
C ARG A 91 -25.01 11.78 -4.11
N GLY A 92 -25.77 11.62 -5.20
CA GLY A 92 -27.01 10.83 -5.24
C GLY A 92 -28.16 11.40 -4.40
N ILE A 93 -28.11 12.68 -4.02
CA ILE A 93 -29.10 13.33 -3.15
C ILE A 93 -30.30 13.77 -3.98
N ALA A 94 -31.39 12.99 -3.93
CA ALA A 94 -32.61 13.25 -4.70
C ALA A 94 -33.36 14.55 -4.29
N ASN A 95 -33.24 14.97 -3.02
CA ASN A 95 -33.88 16.19 -2.50
C ASN A 95 -32.89 16.95 -1.61
N ILE A 96 -32.32 18.03 -2.12
CA ILE A 96 -31.41 18.90 -1.35
C ILE A 96 -32.14 20.14 -0.81
N GLY A 97 -31.99 20.41 0.48
CA GLY A 97 -32.60 21.54 1.17
C GLY A 97 -31.69 22.78 1.24
N VAL A 98 -32.22 23.84 1.83
CA VAL A 98 -31.43 25.01 2.25
C VAL A 98 -31.74 25.35 3.73
N PRO A 99 -30.78 25.85 4.52
CA PRO A 99 -29.41 26.19 4.12
C PRO A 99 -28.56 24.94 3.84
N THR A 100 -27.63 25.03 2.89
CA THR A 100 -26.62 23.98 2.64
C THR A 100 -25.25 24.62 2.64
N PHE A 101 -24.28 23.98 3.28
CA PHE A 101 -22.90 24.47 3.46
C PHE A 101 -21.95 23.55 2.70
N LEU A 102 -21.03 24.13 1.92
CA LEU A 102 -19.93 23.43 1.26
C LEU A 102 -18.62 23.88 1.91
N ILE A 103 -17.88 22.92 2.47
CA ILE A 103 -16.62 23.12 3.20
C ILE A 103 -15.57 22.22 2.54
N GLY A 104 -14.75 22.78 1.66
CA GLY A 104 -13.88 21.99 0.78
C GLY A 104 -14.72 21.08 -0.12
N THR A 105 -14.68 19.76 0.11
CA THR A 105 -15.51 18.77 -0.60
C THR A 105 -16.76 18.32 0.16
N GLU A 106 -16.85 18.63 1.45
CA GLU A 106 -17.92 18.20 2.36
C GLU A 106 -19.18 19.06 2.23
N LEU A 107 -20.34 18.41 2.23
CA LEU A 107 -21.64 19.05 1.99
C LEU A 107 -22.60 18.79 3.15
N ILE A 108 -22.87 19.82 3.95
CA ILE A 108 -23.77 19.75 5.11
C ILE A 108 -25.12 20.35 4.73
N VAL A 109 -26.21 19.58 4.85
CA VAL A 109 -27.56 20.00 4.46
C VAL A 109 -28.42 20.28 5.70
N GLY A 110 -29.02 21.47 5.76
CA GLY A 110 -29.83 21.96 6.87
C GLY A 110 -29.01 22.65 7.97
N PHE A 111 -29.68 23.41 8.84
CA PHE A 111 -29.07 24.00 10.04
C PHE A 111 -30.08 23.97 11.20
N LEU A 112 -29.71 23.31 12.30
CA LEU A 112 -30.56 23.19 13.48
C LEU A 112 -30.19 24.24 14.54
N SER A 113 -28.96 24.20 15.07
CA SER A 113 -28.46 25.16 16.06
C SER A 113 -26.92 25.25 16.06
N ALA A 114 -26.38 26.24 16.79
CA ALA A 114 -24.93 26.43 16.92
C ALA A 114 -24.25 25.28 17.72
N GLU A 115 -24.99 24.63 18.60
CA GLU A 115 -24.57 23.51 19.46
C GLU A 115 -24.71 22.14 18.77
N THR A 116 -25.25 22.11 17.55
CA THR A 116 -25.46 20.89 16.76
C THR A 116 -24.79 21.01 15.40
N THR A 117 -25.48 21.51 14.39
CA THR A 117 -24.89 21.75 13.05
C THR A 117 -23.72 22.74 13.10
N GLY A 118 -23.75 23.72 14.02
CA GLY A 118 -22.64 24.64 14.21
C GLY A 118 -21.36 23.98 14.74
N ILE A 119 -21.47 22.90 15.53
CA ILE A 119 -20.30 22.11 15.96
C ILE A 119 -19.74 21.31 14.78
N GLU A 120 -20.61 20.73 13.94
CA GLU A 120 -20.16 20.01 12.73
C GLU A 120 -19.44 20.97 11.77
N ILE A 121 -20.00 22.15 11.49
CA ILE A 121 -19.37 23.17 10.64
C ILE A 121 -18.00 23.61 11.21
N ARG A 122 -17.92 23.91 12.51
CA ARG A 122 -16.63 24.25 13.17
C ARG A 122 -15.63 23.09 13.06
N THR A 123 -16.08 21.84 13.27
CA THR A 123 -15.25 20.64 13.19
C THR A 123 -14.69 20.38 11.79
N GLN A 124 -15.48 20.61 10.74
CA GLN A 124 -15.01 20.46 9.35
C GLN A 124 -14.03 21.59 8.96
N LEU A 125 -14.28 22.83 9.41
CA LEU A 125 -13.30 23.93 9.28
C LEU A 125 -12.00 23.65 10.06
N ASP A 126 -12.08 22.99 11.22
CA ASP A 126 -10.91 22.55 11.99
C ASP A 126 -10.14 21.42 11.30
N ARG A 127 -10.82 20.50 10.61
CA ARG A 127 -10.17 19.49 9.76
C ARG A 127 -9.40 20.15 8.62
N LEU A 128 -10.01 21.09 7.89
CA LEU A 128 -9.30 21.86 6.85
C LEU A 128 -8.13 22.69 7.39
N ASN A 129 -8.16 23.13 8.65
CA ASN A 129 -7.01 23.77 9.30
C ASN A 129 -5.92 22.74 9.68
N GLN A 130 -6.30 21.51 10.01
CA GLN A 130 -5.34 20.42 10.24
C GLN A 130 -4.74 19.87 8.93
N ASP A 131 -5.47 19.92 7.82
CA ASP A 131 -4.95 19.61 6.48
C ASP A 131 -4.04 20.73 5.91
N THR A 132 -4.04 21.92 6.54
CA THR A 132 -3.12 23.02 6.24
C THR A 132 -1.71 22.78 6.78
N THR A 133 -1.54 21.98 7.84
CA THR A 133 -0.31 21.20 7.97
C THR A 133 -0.41 20.06 6.97
N PRO A 134 0.47 19.97 5.95
CA PRO A 134 0.24 19.09 4.80
C PRO A 134 0.09 17.64 5.24
N HIS A 135 -1.15 17.18 5.29
CA HIS A 135 -1.48 15.77 5.30
C HIS A 135 -1.74 15.35 3.86
N PRO A 136 -1.06 14.28 3.40
CA PRO A 136 -1.22 13.86 2.03
C PRO A 136 -2.65 13.36 1.86
N ALA A 137 -3.43 14.08 1.07
CA ALA A 137 -4.27 13.35 0.13
C ALA A 137 -3.30 12.44 -0.64
N VAL A 138 -3.34 11.13 -0.38
CA VAL A 138 -2.43 10.14 -0.97
C VAL A 138 -2.80 9.97 -2.45
N GLU A 139 -2.49 11.00 -3.23
CA GLU A 139 -2.58 11.03 -4.68
C GLU A 139 -1.29 10.51 -5.32
N GLY A 140 -0.28 10.20 -4.51
CA GLY A 140 0.99 9.64 -4.93
C GLY A 140 1.83 9.12 -3.76
N ILE A 141 2.86 8.35 -4.09
CA ILE A 141 3.80 7.77 -3.13
C ILE A 141 5.14 8.50 -3.25
N HIS A 142 5.59 9.13 -2.17
CA HIS A 142 6.93 9.71 -2.09
C HIS A 142 7.97 8.59 -1.89
N THR A 143 8.67 8.24 -2.96
CA THR A 143 9.82 7.33 -2.89
C THR A 143 11.13 8.11 -2.79
N THR A 144 12.03 7.69 -1.90
CA THR A 144 13.35 8.33 -1.74
C THR A 144 14.29 8.13 -2.94
N TRP A 145 13.92 7.28 -3.90
CA TRP A 145 14.72 6.97 -5.10
C TRP A 145 14.10 7.48 -6.42
N PHE A 146 12.76 7.62 -6.53
CA PHE A 146 12.08 8.06 -7.75
C PHE A 146 11.26 9.35 -7.58
N GLY A 147 11.19 9.92 -6.37
CA GLY A 147 10.40 11.13 -6.09
C GLY A 147 8.93 10.82 -5.81
N GLU A 148 8.08 11.83 -5.98
CA GLU A 148 6.63 11.78 -5.75
C GLU A 148 5.92 11.15 -6.97
N LEU A 149 5.51 9.89 -6.85
CA LEU A 149 4.83 9.13 -7.91
C LEU A 149 3.32 9.36 -7.82
N ARG A 150 2.78 10.41 -8.46
CA ARG A 150 1.34 10.71 -8.42
C ARG A 150 0.54 10.01 -9.52
N VAL A 151 -0.67 9.58 -9.16
CA VAL A 151 -1.68 9.02 -10.09
C VAL A 151 -2.05 10.03 -11.18
N LYS A 152 -2.04 11.33 -10.85
CA LYS A 152 -2.30 12.44 -11.79
C LYS A 152 -1.22 12.61 -12.86
N ASP A 153 0.03 12.28 -12.54
CA ASP A 153 1.19 12.49 -13.43
C ASP A 153 1.51 11.24 -14.27
N LEU A 154 1.24 10.05 -13.71
CA LEU A 154 1.51 8.75 -14.36
C LEU A 154 0.28 8.17 -15.08
N GLY A 155 -0.92 8.52 -14.63
CA GLY A 155 -2.15 7.78 -14.95
C GLY A 155 -2.26 6.48 -14.15
N LEU A 156 -3.50 6.10 -13.82
CA LEU A 156 -3.81 4.93 -12.97
C LEU A 156 -3.21 3.59 -13.49
N PRO A 157 -3.19 3.28 -14.81
CA PRO A 157 -2.59 2.03 -15.29
C PRO A 157 -1.08 1.94 -15.08
N LEU A 158 -0.33 3.03 -15.28
CA LEU A 158 1.12 3.03 -15.09
C LEU A 158 1.46 3.00 -13.60
N PHE A 159 0.72 3.74 -12.77
CA PHE A 159 0.83 3.65 -11.31
C PHE A 159 0.60 2.21 -10.83
N THR A 160 -0.44 1.55 -11.31
CA THR A 160 -0.73 0.13 -11.02
C THR A 160 0.44 -0.80 -11.33
N ILE A 161 1.06 -0.65 -12.51
CA ILE A 161 2.20 -1.48 -12.92
C ILE A 161 3.42 -1.22 -12.03
N VAL A 162 3.70 0.05 -11.70
CA VAL A 162 4.84 0.42 -10.84
C VAL A 162 4.67 -0.16 -9.44
N ILE A 163 3.50 -0.03 -8.82
CA ILE A 163 3.28 -0.56 -7.47
C ILE A 163 3.26 -2.10 -7.47
N GLY A 164 2.62 -2.72 -8.46
CA GLY A 164 2.65 -4.18 -8.61
C GLY A 164 4.07 -4.73 -8.78
N LEU A 165 4.92 -4.09 -9.59
CA LEU A 165 6.33 -4.48 -9.71
C LEU A 165 7.10 -4.30 -8.40
N LEU A 166 6.91 -3.17 -7.68
CA LEU A 166 7.57 -2.91 -6.40
C LEU A 166 7.17 -3.92 -5.32
N ASP A 167 5.92 -4.39 -5.35
CA ASP A 167 5.40 -5.46 -4.50
C ASP A 167 5.94 -6.84 -4.92
N GLY A 168 6.07 -7.11 -6.23
CA GLY A 168 6.65 -8.36 -6.77
C GLY A 168 8.08 -8.62 -6.28
N PHE A 169 8.92 -7.58 -6.24
CA PHE A 169 10.30 -7.61 -5.71
C PHE A 169 10.39 -7.80 -4.17
N ASN A 170 9.57 -8.68 -3.61
CA ASN A 170 9.46 -9.00 -2.19
C ASN A 170 10.54 -10.00 -1.74
N PRO A 171 11.38 -9.65 -0.74
CA PRO A 171 12.40 -10.55 -0.22
C PRO A 171 11.83 -11.76 0.55
N CYS A 172 10.51 -11.86 0.73
CA CYS A 172 9.84 -13.05 1.25
C CYS A 172 9.59 -14.10 0.15
N ALA A 173 8.86 -13.72 -0.91
CA ALA A 173 8.46 -14.62 -2.00
C ALA A 173 9.66 -15.16 -2.77
N MET A 174 10.51 -14.26 -3.26
CA MET A 174 11.70 -14.57 -4.06
C MET A 174 12.55 -15.70 -3.45
N TRP A 175 12.63 -15.77 -2.12
CA TRP A 175 13.53 -16.70 -1.45
C TRP A 175 12.92 -18.05 -1.15
N VAL A 176 11.60 -18.13 -0.98
CA VAL A 176 10.92 -19.43 -1.00
C VAL A 176 10.95 -19.99 -2.42
N LEU A 177 10.78 -19.14 -3.44
CA LEU A 177 10.92 -19.56 -4.82
C LEU A 177 12.36 -20.00 -5.15
N LEU A 178 13.40 -19.26 -4.74
CA LEU A 178 14.80 -19.69 -4.88
C LEU A 178 15.08 -21.02 -4.17
N PHE A 179 14.52 -21.24 -2.98
CA PHE A 179 14.63 -22.50 -2.27
C PHE A 179 13.99 -23.66 -3.07
N LEU A 180 12.75 -23.47 -3.54
CA LEU A 180 12.02 -24.42 -4.38
C LEU A 180 12.83 -24.73 -5.66
N LEU A 181 13.29 -23.71 -6.38
CA LEU A 181 14.12 -23.85 -7.57
C LEU A 181 15.42 -24.60 -7.27
N SER A 182 16.08 -24.35 -6.14
CA SER A 182 17.30 -25.05 -5.73
C SER A 182 17.10 -26.56 -5.51
N LEU A 183 15.89 -26.98 -5.11
CA LEU A 183 15.51 -28.39 -5.02
C LEU A 183 15.24 -28.97 -6.41
N LEU A 184 14.44 -28.26 -7.22
CA LEU A 184 13.99 -28.70 -8.55
C LEU A 184 15.12 -28.81 -9.59
N VAL A 185 16.17 -27.98 -9.53
CA VAL A 185 17.34 -28.08 -10.43
C VAL A 185 18.03 -29.45 -10.31
N ASN A 186 17.96 -30.12 -9.15
CA ASN A 186 18.52 -31.46 -8.97
C ASN A 186 17.70 -32.57 -9.64
N LEU A 187 16.48 -32.29 -10.14
CA LEU A 187 15.69 -33.24 -10.93
C LEU A 187 16.15 -33.32 -12.39
N GLN A 188 16.91 -32.32 -12.88
CA GLN A 188 17.45 -32.23 -14.25
C GLN A 188 16.41 -32.30 -15.39
N ASP A 189 15.12 -32.21 -15.08
CA ASP A 189 14.02 -32.22 -16.05
C ASP A 189 13.40 -30.81 -16.16
N ARG A 190 13.66 -30.13 -17.28
CA ARG A 190 13.14 -28.77 -17.54
C ARG A 190 11.62 -28.71 -17.59
N ARG A 191 10.95 -29.77 -18.07
CA ARG A 191 9.48 -29.80 -18.19
C ARG A 191 8.84 -29.94 -16.82
N LYS A 192 9.32 -30.86 -15.99
CA LYS A 192 8.85 -30.99 -14.60
C LYS A 192 9.17 -29.74 -13.78
N MET A 193 10.36 -29.16 -13.94
CA MET A 193 10.73 -27.92 -13.26
C MET A 193 9.80 -26.76 -13.65
N ALA A 194 9.54 -26.55 -14.94
CA ALA A 194 8.62 -25.54 -15.43
C ALA A 194 7.18 -25.77 -14.96
N LEU A 195 6.70 -27.03 -14.99
CA LEU A 195 5.36 -27.38 -14.49
C LEU A 195 5.22 -27.06 -13.01
N ILE A 196 6.16 -27.52 -12.18
CA ILE A 196 6.07 -27.42 -10.71
C ILE A 196 6.26 -25.96 -10.25
N ALA A 197 7.31 -25.29 -10.73
CA ALA A 197 7.58 -23.90 -10.35
C ALA A 197 6.58 -22.92 -11.01
N GLY A 198 6.15 -23.17 -12.25
CA GLY A 198 5.10 -22.38 -12.90
C GLY A 198 3.74 -22.54 -12.22
N THR A 199 3.41 -23.74 -11.72
CA THR A 199 2.20 -23.95 -10.90
C THR A 199 2.30 -23.21 -9.57
N PHE A 200 3.47 -23.21 -8.92
CA PHE A 200 3.68 -22.42 -7.71
C PHE A 200 3.40 -20.93 -7.96
N VAL A 201 3.99 -20.35 -9.00
CA VAL A 201 3.81 -18.93 -9.35
C VAL A 201 2.36 -18.61 -9.75
N LEU A 202 1.71 -19.46 -10.56
CA LEU A 202 0.31 -19.28 -10.95
C LEU A 202 -0.64 -19.35 -9.74
N VAL A 203 -0.45 -20.32 -8.85
CA VAL A 203 -1.27 -20.47 -7.64
C VAL A 203 -0.99 -19.33 -6.67
N SER A 204 0.27 -18.90 -6.53
CA SER A 204 0.65 -17.72 -5.77
C SER A 204 -0.16 -16.50 -6.23
N GLY A 205 -0.10 -16.20 -7.53
CA GLY A 205 -0.84 -15.11 -8.14
C GLY A 205 -2.36 -15.20 -7.99
N LEU A 206 -2.96 -16.39 -8.07
CA LEU A 206 -4.41 -16.56 -7.88
C LEU A 206 -4.81 -16.35 -6.41
N VAL A 207 -4.01 -16.83 -5.47
CA VAL A 207 -4.20 -16.61 -4.03
C VAL A 207 -4.02 -15.12 -3.70
N TYR A 208 -2.99 -14.47 -4.23
CA TYR A 208 -2.72 -13.05 -4.02
C TYR A 208 -3.86 -12.15 -4.53
N PHE A 209 -4.32 -12.39 -5.77
CA PHE A 209 -5.49 -11.70 -6.31
C PHE A 209 -6.75 -11.92 -5.46
N ALA A 210 -7.01 -13.15 -5.00
CA ALA A 210 -8.13 -13.44 -4.12
C ALA A 210 -8.03 -12.70 -2.77
N PHE A 211 -6.83 -12.56 -2.21
CA PHE A 211 -6.59 -11.74 -1.03
C PHE A 211 -6.83 -10.26 -1.29
N MET A 212 -6.27 -9.68 -2.37
CA MET A 212 -6.50 -8.28 -2.73
C MET A 212 -7.99 -7.99 -3.00
N ALA A 213 -8.70 -8.92 -3.65
CA ALA A 213 -10.14 -8.83 -3.88
C ALA A 213 -10.92 -8.86 -2.56
N ALA A 214 -10.62 -9.80 -1.66
CA ALA A 214 -11.25 -9.87 -0.33
C ALA A 214 -10.96 -8.60 0.49
N TRP A 215 -9.74 -8.09 0.41
CA TRP A 215 -9.31 -6.83 1.03
C TRP A 215 -10.13 -5.66 0.48
N LEU A 216 -10.19 -5.44 -0.83
CA LEU A 216 -11.00 -4.40 -1.47
C LEU A 216 -12.47 -4.43 -1.01
N ASN A 217 -13.11 -5.61 -0.99
CA ASN A 217 -14.49 -5.74 -0.53
C ASN A 217 -14.64 -5.42 0.97
N MET A 218 -13.65 -5.77 1.80
CA MET A 218 -13.61 -5.35 3.21
C MET A 218 -13.56 -3.82 3.36
N PHE A 219 -12.77 -3.13 2.54
CA PHE A 219 -12.71 -1.66 2.53
C PHE A 219 -14.01 -1.00 2.09
N LEU A 220 -14.64 -1.53 1.02
CA LEU A 220 -15.93 -1.05 0.54
C LEU A 220 -17.08 -1.24 1.55
N LEU A 221 -16.98 -2.22 2.46
CA LEU A 221 -18.02 -2.54 3.44
C LEU A 221 -17.82 -1.90 4.82
N ILE A 222 -16.57 -1.79 5.29
CA ILE A 222 -16.25 -1.46 6.71
C ILE A 222 -15.35 -0.23 6.83
N GLY A 223 -14.68 0.18 5.76
CA GLY A 223 -13.69 1.27 5.79
C GLY A 223 -12.41 0.92 6.57
N PHE A 224 -11.51 1.89 6.69
CA PHE A 224 -10.18 1.67 7.28
C PHE A 224 -10.23 1.61 8.82
N SER A 225 -10.23 0.39 9.38
CA SER A 225 -10.20 0.20 10.84
C SER A 225 -8.77 0.11 11.39
N ARG A 226 -8.37 1.10 12.20
CA ARG A 226 -7.06 1.17 12.87
C ARG A 226 -6.69 -0.11 13.66
N PRO A 227 -7.61 -0.85 14.31
CA PRO A 227 -7.28 -2.12 14.98
C PRO A 227 -6.71 -3.20 14.06
N VAL A 228 -7.24 -3.34 12.83
CA VAL A 228 -6.74 -4.33 11.85
C VAL A 228 -5.31 -3.99 11.42
N GLN A 229 -5.04 -2.71 11.14
CA GLN A 229 -3.71 -2.22 10.80
C GLN A 229 -2.69 -2.47 11.93
N VAL A 230 -3.07 -2.20 13.19
CA VAL A 230 -2.21 -2.45 14.36
C VAL A 230 -1.95 -3.94 14.58
N GLY A 231 -2.97 -4.79 14.39
CA GLY A 231 -2.81 -6.25 14.48
C GLY A 231 -1.84 -6.80 13.44
N LEU A 232 -2.00 -6.38 12.18
CA LEU A 232 -1.13 -6.82 11.08
C LEU A 232 0.32 -6.33 11.27
N GLY A 233 0.49 -5.05 11.62
CA GLY A 233 1.80 -4.47 11.93
C GLY A 233 2.48 -5.12 13.14
N GLY A 234 1.73 -5.53 14.16
CA GLY A 234 2.27 -6.26 15.32
C GLY A 234 2.81 -7.65 14.95
N ILE A 235 2.08 -8.40 14.10
CA ILE A 235 2.53 -9.71 13.61
C ILE A 235 3.77 -9.56 12.71
N ALA A 236 3.75 -8.60 11.78
CA ALA A 236 4.87 -8.32 10.88
C ALA A 236 6.13 -7.87 11.64
N LEU A 237 5.98 -7.03 12.68
CA LEU A 237 7.07 -6.62 13.57
C LEU A 237 7.68 -7.81 14.32
N PHE A 238 6.85 -8.73 14.84
CA PHE A 238 7.33 -9.94 15.52
C PHE A 238 8.12 -10.85 14.57
N VAL A 239 7.58 -11.17 13.39
CA VAL A 239 8.25 -12.01 12.39
C VAL A 239 9.56 -11.35 11.91
N GLY A 240 9.53 -10.05 11.64
CA GLY A 240 10.71 -9.27 11.27
C GLY A 240 11.79 -9.28 12.34
N ALA A 241 11.43 -9.05 13.61
CA ALA A 241 12.37 -9.07 14.73
C ALA A 241 13.01 -10.46 14.92
N VAL A 242 12.26 -11.56 14.75
CA VAL A 242 12.83 -12.91 14.80
C VAL A 242 13.79 -13.16 13.63
N ASN A 243 13.48 -12.68 12.41
CA ASN A 243 14.38 -12.77 11.26
C ASN A 243 15.69 -11.97 11.45
N VAL A 244 15.61 -10.73 11.98
CA VAL A 244 16.81 -9.93 12.32
C VAL A 244 17.63 -10.61 13.43
N LYS A 245 16.99 -11.10 14.50
CA LYS A 245 17.67 -11.85 15.57
C LYS A 245 18.38 -13.08 15.02
N ASP A 246 17.73 -13.86 14.15
CA ASP A 246 18.30 -15.06 13.54
C ASP A 246 19.54 -14.78 12.67
N PHE A 247 19.77 -13.56 12.21
CA PHE A 247 21.02 -13.18 11.53
C PHE A 247 22.21 -13.18 12.51
N PHE A 248 22.03 -12.57 13.68
CA PHE A 248 23.09 -12.40 14.69
C PHE A 248 23.24 -13.61 15.62
N ALA A 249 22.12 -14.27 15.95
CA ALA A 249 22.03 -15.40 16.89
C ALA A 249 21.18 -16.53 16.28
N LEU A 250 21.69 -17.11 15.18
CA LEU A 250 21.08 -18.25 14.50
C LEU A 250 20.96 -19.44 15.47
N HIS A 251 19.78 -20.05 15.53
CA HIS A 251 19.42 -21.17 16.43
C HIS A 251 19.46 -20.88 17.95
N HIS A 252 19.57 -19.62 18.39
CA HIS A 252 19.42 -19.27 19.81
C HIS A 252 18.01 -18.72 20.10
N GLY A 253 17.29 -19.34 21.03
CA GLY A 253 15.91 -18.99 21.39
C GLY A 253 14.89 -19.31 20.30
N ILE A 254 13.82 -18.50 20.21
CA ILE A 254 12.77 -18.64 19.19
C ILE A 254 13.39 -18.40 17.80
N THR A 255 13.18 -19.33 16.86
CA THR A 255 13.67 -19.21 15.48
C THR A 255 12.61 -19.71 14.50
N LEU A 256 12.49 -19.04 13.35
CA LEU A 256 11.63 -19.47 12.24
C LEU A 256 12.39 -20.36 11.23
N SER A 257 13.64 -20.74 11.52
CA SER A 257 14.36 -21.75 10.70
C SER A 257 13.92 -23.18 11.02
N ILE A 258 13.91 -24.02 9.99
CA ILE A 258 13.74 -25.47 10.12
C ILE A 258 14.83 -26.04 11.07
N PRO A 259 14.45 -26.72 12.17
CA PRO A 259 15.41 -27.32 13.11
C PRO A 259 16.33 -28.34 12.42
N GLU A 260 17.61 -28.39 12.80
CA GLU A 260 18.58 -29.35 12.22
C GLU A 260 18.12 -30.81 12.33
N SER A 261 17.47 -31.19 13.44
CA SER A 261 16.89 -32.52 13.64
C SER A 261 15.74 -32.85 12.69
N ALA A 262 15.00 -31.84 12.20
CA ALA A 262 13.86 -32.01 11.30
C ALA A 262 14.25 -31.98 9.82
N LYS A 263 15.38 -31.35 9.46
CA LYS A 263 15.82 -31.23 8.06
C LYS A 263 15.93 -32.57 7.33
N PRO A 264 16.56 -33.65 7.86
CA PRO A 264 16.70 -34.91 7.11
C PRO A 264 15.34 -35.53 6.77
N GLY A 265 14.41 -35.58 7.73
CA GLY A 265 13.08 -36.14 7.53
C GLY A 265 12.20 -35.30 6.60
N LEU A 266 12.28 -33.97 6.70
CA LEU A 266 11.58 -33.06 5.80
C LEU A 266 12.08 -33.20 4.36
N TYR A 267 13.41 -33.17 4.15
CA TYR A 267 14.00 -33.31 2.81
C TYR A 267 13.74 -34.70 2.24
N ALA A 268 13.75 -35.77 3.04
CA ALA A 268 13.37 -37.11 2.59
C ALA A 268 11.90 -37.17 2.16
N ARG A 269 10.97 -36.57 2.92
CA ARG A 269 9.54 -36.55 2.58
C ARG A 269 9.25 -35.68 1.36
N VAL A 270 9.83 -34.48 1.26
CA VAL A 270 9.72 -33.61 0.08
C VAL A 270 10.32 -34.28 -1.16
N ARG A 271 11.50 -34.91 -1.03
CA ARG A 271 12.12 -35.65 -2.13
C ARG A 271 11.31 -36.87 -2.53
N GLY A 272 10.70 -37.58 -1.58
CA GLY A 272 9.76 -38.66 -1.84
C GLY A 272 8.54 -38.19 -2.65
N ILE A 273 7.97 -37.04 -2.31
CA ILE A 273 6.85 -36.43 -3.05
C ILE A 273 7.28 -35.99 -4.47
N LEU A 274 8.52 -35.48 -4.64
CA LEU A 274 9.05 -35.03 -5.93
C LEU A 274 9.61 -36.15 -6.82
N GLN A 275 9.98 -37.31 -6.25
CA GLN A 275 10.53 -38.47 -6.96
C GLN A 275 9.51 -39.59 -7.16
N ALA A 276 8.47 -39.70 -6.33
CA ALA A 276 7.38 -40.63 -6.58
C ALA A 276 6.58 -40.22 -7.83
N GLU A 277 6.08 -41.21 -8.56
CA GLU A 277 5.40 -41.03 -9.86
C GLU A 277 4.02 -40.33 -9.75
N HIS A 278 3.58 -40.01 -8.53
CA HIS A 278 2.32 -39.34 -8.25
C HIS A 278 2.42 -37.82 -8.38
N LEU A 279 2.42 -37.34 -9.63
CA LEU A 279 2.39 -35.91 -10.00
C LEU A 279 1.34 -35.11 -9.19
N ALA A 280 0.17 -35.71 -8.91
CA ALA A 280 -0.89 -35.11 -8.10
C ALA A 280 -0.44 -34.75 -6.66
N GLY A 281 0.39 -35.59 -6.01
CA GLY A 281 0.90 -35.33 -4.67
C GLY A 281 1.90 -34.17 -4.64
N ALA A 282 2.75 -34.06 -5.66
CA ALA A 282 3.62 -32.91 -5.84
C ALA A 282 2.81 -31.63 -6.08
N MET A 283 1.83 -31.66 -6.98
CA MET A 283 0.96 -30.50 -7.27
C MET A 283 0.18 -30.03 -6.04
N ALA A 284 -0.42 -30.96 -5.26
CA ALA A 284 -1.09 -30.62 -4.00
C ALA A 284 -0.13 -30.01 -2.96
N GLY A 285 1.09 -30.55 -2.85
CA GLY A 285 2.14 -29.98 -2.00
C GLY A 285 2.56 -28.57 -2.41
N ILE A 286 2.66 -28.30 -3.72
CA ILE A 286 2.97 -26.97 -4.25
C ILE A 286 1.81 -25.98 -4.02
N VAL A 287 0.56 -26.39 -4.20
CA VAL A 287 -0.62 -25.55 -3.92
C VAL A 287 -0.66 -25.15 -2.45
N ALA A 288 -0.46 -26.11 -1.54
CA ALA A 288 -0.42 -25.84 -0.10
C ALA A 288 0.77 -24.94 0.28
N LEU A 289 1.94 -25.15 -0.33
CA LEU A 289 3.11 -24.29 -0.12
C LEU A 289 2.86 -22.86 -0.62
N ALA A 290 2.32 -22.67 -1.82
CA ALA A 290 2.03 -21.35 -2.38
C ALA A 290 1.05 -20.56 -1.49
N GLY A 291 -0.03 -21.20 -1.02
CA GLY A 291 -0.97 -20.58 -0.08
C GLY A 291 -0.33 -20.20 1.26
N LEU A 292 0.52 -21.06 1.82
CA LEU A 292 1.27 -20.75 3.06
C LEU A 292 2.25 -19.59 2.87
N VAL A 293 2.94 -19.53 1.73
CA VAL A 293 3.88 -18.44 1.40
C VAL A 293 3.14 -17.12 1.28
N ASN A 294 2.03 -17.08 0.55
CA ASN A 294 1.21 -15.87 0.39
C ASN A 294 0.73 -15.30 1.73
N LEU A 295 0.40 -16.16 2.70
CA LEU A 295 -0.01 -15.71 4.03
C LEU A 295 1.14 -15.03 4.79
N VAL A 296 2.38 -15.49 4.62
CA VAL A 296 3.58 -14.84 5.18
C VAL A 296 3.91 -13.57 4.40
N GLU A 297 3.74 -13.60 3.09
CA GLU A 297 4.01 -12.52 2.16
C GLU A 297 3.13 -11.29 2.39
N LEU A 298 1.85 -11.51 2.67
CA LEU A 298 0.90 -10.49 3.12
C LEU A 298 1.47 -9.69 4.30
N LEU A 299 2.15 -10.35 5.25
CA LEU A 299 2.77 -9.67 6.40
C LEU A 299 4.03 -8.87 6.01
N CYS A 300 4.67 -9.20 4.89
CA CYS A 300 5.84 -8.49 4.37
C CYS A 300 5.47 -7.22 3.61
N THR A 301 4.43 -7.25 2.78
CA THR A 301 4.13 -6.17 1.81
C THR A 301 2.69 -5.66 1.79
N ALA A 302 1.79 -6.07 2.71
CA ALA A 302 0.39 -5.57 2.77
C ALA A 302 0.21 -4.04 2.73
N GLY A 303 1.25 -3.26 3.03
CA GLY A 303 1.27 -1.83 2.74
C GLY A 303 0.93 -1.51 1.28
N PHE A 304 1.58 -2.14 0.30
CA PHE A 304 1.35 -1.83 -1.12
C PHE A 304 -0.09 -2.14 -1.57
N PRO A 305 -0.68 -3.33 -1.31
CA PRO A 305 -2.11 -3.58 -1.59
C PRO A 305 -3.06 -2.65 -0.83
N ALA A 306 -2.80 -2.35 0.45
CA ALA A 306 -3.68 -1.49 1.23
C ALA A 306 -3.73 -0.06 0.68
N LEU A 307 -2.57 0.50 0.33
CA LEU A 307 -2.47 1.83 -0.28
C LEU A 307 -3.06 1.86 -1.68
N TYR A 308 -2.74 0.85 -2.49
CA TYR A 308 -3.27 0.75 -3.85
C TYR A 308 -4.79 0.63 -3.86
N THR A 309 -5.37 -0.24 -3.03
CA THR A 309 -6.84 -0.37 -2.90
C THR A 309 -7.49 0.89 -2.35
N GLN A 310 -6.88 1.59 -1.39
CA GLN A 310 -7.35 2.89 -0.90
C GLN A 310 -7.42 3.92 -2.05
N ILE A 311 -6.32 4.12 -2.78
CA ILE A 311 -6.24 5.02 -3.94
C ILE A 311 -7.27 4.66 -5.00
N LEU A 312 -7.44 3.37 -5.27
CA LEU A 312 -8.41 2.85 -6.24
C LEU A 312 -9.85 3.16 -5.81
N THR A 313 -10.19 3.02 -4.52
CA THR A 313 -11.53 3.37 -3.98
C THR A 313 -11.85 4.86 -3.98
N LEU A 314 -10.87 5.74 -4.16
CA LEU A 314 -11.10 7.17 -4.36
C LEU A 314 -11.54 7.51 -5.80
N GLN A 315 -11.48 6.55 -6.73
CA GLN A 315 -11.90 6.74 -8.12
C GLN A 315 -13.33 6.21 -8.33
N PRO A 316 -14.31 7.05 -8.75
CA PRO A 316 -15.68 6.61 -8.99
C PRO A 316 -15.75 5.76 -10.28
N MET A 317 -15.55 4.46 -10.14
CA MET A 317 -15.48 3.48 -11.22
C MET A 317 -16.54 2.36 -11.05
N PRO A 318 -16.96 1.68 -12.14
CA PRO A 318 -17.79 0.48 -12.05
C PRO A 318 -16.97 -0.72 -11.53
N SER A 319 -17.63 -1.66 -10.86
CA SER A 319 -16.95 -2.77 -10.15
C SER A 319 -15.99 -3.61 -11.01
N TRP A 320 -16.23 -3.75 -12.31
CA TRP A 320 -15.35 -4.53 -13.19
C TRP A 320 -14.00 -3.86 -13.45
N GLU A 321 -13.93 -2.52 -13.43
CA GLU A 321 -12.67 -1.78 -13.58
C GLU A 321 -11.78 -2.00 -12.35
N TYR A 322 -12.36 -1.99 -11.15
CA TYR A 322 -11.65 -2.34 -9.92
C TYR A 322 -10.95 -3.70 -10.00
N TYR A 323 -11.66 -4.75 -10.44
CA TYR A 323 -11.07 -6.08 -10.61
C TYR A 323 -10.07 -6.16 -11.78
N GLY A 324 -10.28 -5.37 -12.84
CA GLY A 324 -9.31 -5.23 -13.93
C GLY A 324 -7.99 -4.61 -13.46
N TYR A 325 -8.08 -3.56 -12.64
CA TYR A 325 -6.94 -2.88 -12.02
C TYR A 325 -6.22 -3.76 -10.98
N LEU A 326 -6.95 -4.52 -10.16
CA LEU A 326 -6.38 -5.59 -9.33
C LEU A 326 -5.68 -6.68 -10.17
N GLY A 327 -6.25 -7.03 -11.34
CA GLY A 327 -5.65 -7.98 -12.26
C GLY A 327 -4.34 -7.48 -12.87
N LEU A 328 -4.31 -6.22 -13.30
CA LEU A 328 -3.10 -5.56 -13.81
C LEU A 328 -2.01 -5.46 -12.74
N TYR A 329 -2.38 -5.11 -11.50
CA TYR A 329 -1.47 -5.13 -10.36
C TYR A 329 -0.86 -6.53 -10.19
N ASN A 330 -1.71 -7.56 -10.15
CA ASN A 330 -1.30 -8.94 -9.92
C ASN A 330 -0.41 -9.49 -11.04
N LEU A 331 -0.64 -9.09 -12.30
CA LEU A 331 0.24 -9.43 -13.43
C LEU A 331 1.63 -8.78 -13.32
N ALA A 332 1.70 -7.54 -12.84
CA ALA A 332 2.95 -6.84 -12.57
C ALA A 332 3.69 -7.44 -11.37
N TYR A 333 2.95 -7.87 -10.34
CA TYR A 333 3.45 -8.57 -9.15
C TYR A 333 4.03 -9.96 -9.48
N ILE A 334 3.35 -10.77 -10.31
CA ILE A 334 3.80 -12.11 -10.72
C ILE A 334 5.03 -12.08 -11.67
N PHE A 335 5.36 -10.92 -12.24
CA PHE A 335 6.29 -10.80 -13.35
C PHE A 335 7.73 -11.22 -13.00
N ASP A 336 8.25 -10.80 -11.85
CA ASP A 336 9.64 -11.05 -11.45
C ASP A 336 9.86 -12.50 -10.98
N ASP A 337 8.89 -13.07 -10.27
CA ASP A 337 8.82 -14.49 -9.91
C ASP A 337 8.78 -15.36 -11.19
N SER A 338 7.95 -14.99 -12.18
CA SER A 338 7.88 -15.65 -13.49
C SER A 338 9.18 -15.55 -14.27
N LEU A 339 9.84 -14.38 -14.23
CA LEU A 339 11.14 -14.14 -14.83
C LEU A 339 12.21 -15.03 -14.17
N MET A 340 12.20 -15.14 -12.84
CA MET A 340 13.15 -15.97 -12.10
C MET A 340 12.95 -17.47 -12.36
N VAL A 341 11.70 -17.97 -12.41
CA VAL A 341 11.42 -19.35 -12.86
C VAL A 341 11.95 -19.58 -14.27
N THR A 342 11.67 -18.65 -15.19
CA THR A 342 12.10 -18.75 -16.59
C THR A 342 13.62 -18.83 -16.70
N ILE A 343 14.34 -17.93 -16.02
CA ILE A 343 15.81 -17.94 -15.98
C ILE A 343 16.33 -19.27 -15.41
N ALA A 344 15.75 -19.78 -14.33
CA ALA A 344 16.19 -21.02 -13.69
C ALA A 344 15.94 -22.26 -14.58
N VAL A 345 14.78 -22.35 -15.24
CA VAL A 345 14.43 -23.43 -16.18
C VAL A 345 15.32 -23.41 -17.42
N VAL A 346 15.61 -22.24 -17.99
CA VAL A 346 16.46 -22.09 -19.17
C VAL A 346 17.93 -22.39 -18.85
N THR A 347 18.44 -21.87 -17.73
CA THR A 347 19.87 -21.99 -17.39
C THR A 347 20.25 -23.33 -16.75
N LEU A 348 19.32 -24.03 -16.08
CA LEU A 348 19.62 -25.22 -15.25
C LEU A 348 20.84 -25.02 -14.32
N SER A 349 21.05 -23.80 -13.83
CA SER A 349 22.30 -23.44 -13.16
C SER A 349 22.42 -24.13 -11.79
N HIS A 350 23.44 -24.98 -11.60
CA HIS A 350 23.75 -25.66 -10.35
C HIS A 350 24.28 -24.73 -9.23
N ARG A 351 24.01 -23.42 -9.30
CA ARG A 351 24.54 -22.42 -8.38
C ARG A 351 23.79 -22.47 -7.05
N LYS A 352 24.18 -23.41 -6.17
CA LYS A 352 23.64 -23.52 -4.81
C LYS A 352 23.79 -22.18 -4.08
N LEU A 353 22.69 -21.72 -3.48
CA LEU A 353 22.73 -20.63 -2.53
C LEU A 353 23.65 -21.00 -1.37
N GLN A 354 24.68 -20.18 -1.14
CA GLN A 354 25.55 -20.34 0.01
C GLN A 354 24.82 -19.92 1.27
N GLU A 355 25.10 -20.58 2.40
CA GLU A 355 24.51 -20.28 3.70
C GLU A 355 24.67 -18.80 4.09
N ARG A 356 25.79 -18.19 3.71
CA ARG A 356 26.07 -16.76 3.90
C ARG A 356 25.07 -15.84 3.18
N ALA A 357 24.60 -16.22 1.99
CA ALA A 357 23.53 -15.52 1.28
C ALA A 357 22.19 -15.68 2.00
N GLY A 358 21.87 -16.87 2.51
CA GLY A 358 20.67 -17.12 3.32
C GLY A 358 20.65 -16.38 4.67
N ARG A 359 21.82 -16.08 5.26
CA ARG A 359 21.90 -15.18 6.42
C ARG A 359 21.65 -13.72 6.02
N TRP A 360 22.36 -13.20 5.02
CA TRP A 360 22.15 -11.84 4.52
C TRP A 360 20.70 -11.58 4.09
N LEU A 361 20.05 -12.57 3.49
CA LEU A 361 18.59 -12.58 3.25
C LEU A 361 17.81 -12.24 4.53
N LYS A 362 17.95 -13.06 5.59
CA LYS A 362 17.13 -12.93 6.80
C LYS A 362 17.27 -11.54 7.41
N LEU A 363 18.47 -10.95 7.31
CA LEU A 363 18.69 -9.57 7.70
C LEU A 363 17.94 -8.59 6.79
N THR A 364 18.04 -8.71 5.46
CA THR A 364 17.36 -7.80 4.53
C THR A 364 15.83 -7.89 4.61
N SER A 365 15.25 -9.10 4.63
CA SER A 365 13.79 -9.27 4.76
C SER A 365 13.32 -8.85 6.15
N GLY A 366 14.04 -9.21 7.21
CA GLY A 366 13.74 -8.80 8.57
C GLY A 366 13.79 -7.28 8.78
N LEU A 367 14.80 -6.59 8.21
CA LEU A 367 14.90 -5.13 8.27
C LEU A 367 13.76 -4.44 7.50
N VAL A 368 13.38 -4.95 6.33
CA VAL A 368 12.24 -4.41 5.56
C VAL A 368 10.92 -4.61 6.32
N MET A 369 10.67 -5.82 6.85
CA MET A 369 9.50 -6.11 7.70
C MET A 369 9.43 -5.17 8.90
N VAL A 370 10.52 -5.04 9.68
CA VAL A 370 10.57 -4.18 10.87
C VAL A 370 10.40 -2.71 10.50
N GLY A 371 11.05 -2.25 9.42
CA GLY A 371 10.93 -0.87 8.93
C GLY A 371 9.51 -0.52 8.54
N LEU A 372 8.89 -1.30 7.64
CA LEU A 372 7.50 -1.09 7.22
C LEU A 372 6.52 -1.19 8.39
N SER A 373 6.71 -2.14 9.30
CA SER A 373 5.88 -2.29 10.51
C SER A 373 6.02 -1.09 11.46
N ALA A 374 7.24 -0.57 11.64
CA ALA A 374 7.49 0.59 12.47
C ALA A 374 6.82 1.85 11.89
N VAL A 375 6.87 2.05 10.57
CA VAL A 375 6.13 3.15 9.91
C VAL A 375 4.62 2.96 10.12
N LEU A 376 4.08 1.78 9.81
CA LEU A 376 2.64 1.46 9.93
C LEU A 376 2.08 1.70 11.35
N LEU A 377 2.88 1.37 12.37
CA LEU A 377 2.50 1.52 13.78
C LEU A 377 2.69 2.96 14.28
N LEU A 378 3.88 3.55 14.09
CA LEU A 378 4.28 4.83 14.70
C LEU A 378 3.75 6.06 13.94
N GLN A 379 3.87 6.07 12.61
CA GLN A 379 3.37 7.14 11.74
C GLN A 379 2.71 6.53 10.51
N PRO A 380 1.44 6.06 10.63
CA PRO A 380 0.71 5.53 9.49
C PRO A 380 0.59 6.54 8.33
N LYS A 381 0.63 7.84 8.65
CA LYS A 381 0.60 9.01 7.74
C LYS A 381 1.86 9.21 6.87
N TRP A 382 2.64 8.16 6.65
CA TRP A 382 3.81 8.13 5.76
C TRP A 382 3.62 7.09 4.65
N LEU A 383 2.39 6.66 4.40
CA LEU A 383 2.06 5.55 3.53
C LEU A 383 0.96 5.95 2.51
N MET A 384 -0.25 6.41 2.86
CA MET A 384 -0.94 6.51 4.16
C MET A 384 -0.85 7.92 4.76
#